data_AF-A0A3A8T8U7-F1
#
_entry.id   AF-A0A3A8T8U7-F1
#
_cell.length_a   1.000
_cell.length_b   1.000
_cell.length_c   1.000
_cell.angle_alpha   90.00
_cell.angle_beta   90.00
_cell.angle_gamma   90.00
#
_symmetry.space_group_name_H-M   'P 1'
#
loop_
_entity.id
_entity.type
_entity.pdbx_description
1 polymer ?
#
loop_
_entity_poly.entity_id
_entity_poly.type
_entity_poly.pdbx_seq_one_letter_code
_entity_poly.pdbx_strand_id
1 'polypeptide(L)'
;MAIRHVRTGGSAVTSDDWRKVIDLGLALANGADLPQDPEMPELLRRMAPQVGMTRAEADAALSRAADTASLVREIHRRTREGTYRLGRAFGASDSLKASGDRAGARKVLGDAMAVEVVPLYRAQLQAYLDHVDEPDDT
;
A
#
# COMPACT_ATOMS: atom_id res chain seq x y z
N MET A 1 -24.04 -23.93 -24.30
CA MET A 1 -22.57 -23.94 -24.15
C MET A 1 -22.23 -23.51 -22.73
N ALA A 2 -21.63 -24.39 -21.94
CA ALA A 2 -21.25 -24.10 -20.56
C ALA A 2 -19.89 -23.39 -20.53
N ILE A 3 -19.86 -22.13 -20.11
CA ILE A 3 -18.61 -21.41 -19.90
C ILE A 3 -18.03 -21.88 -18.57
N ARG A 4 -16.99 -22.70 -18.67
CA ARG A 4 -16.16 -23.16 -17.55
C ARG A 4 -15.43 -21.94 -17.00
N HIS A 5 -15.88 -21.38 -15.88
CA HIS A 5 -15.10 -20.41 -15.13
C HIS A 5 -13.83 -21.11 -14.63
N VAL A 6 -12.70 -20.79 -15.26
CA VAL A 6 -11.38 -21.06 -14.71
C VAL A 6 -11.26 -20.21 -13.45
N ARG A 7 -11.43 -20.86 -12.29
CA ARG A 7 -11.11 -20.27 -10.99
C ARG A 7 -9.59 -20.27 -10.87
N THR A 8 -8.94 -19.21 -11.34
CA THR A 8 -7.55 -18.91 -10.96
C THR A 8 -7.55 -18.64 -9.46
N GLY A 9 -7.13 -19.65 -8.68
CA GLY A 9 -7.08 -19.62 -7.22
C GLY A 9 -6.00 -18.68 -6.69
N GLY A 10 -6.25 -17.38 -6.74
CA GLY A 10 -5.64 -16.40 -5.85
C GLY A 10 -6.79 -15.72 -5.10
N SER A 11 -6.97 -16.02 -3.81
CA SER A 11 -8.01 -15.35 -3.03
C SER A 11 -7.71 -13.85 -3.02
N ALA A 12 -8.68 -13.03 -3.42
CA ALA A 12 -8.56 -11.58 -3.38
C ALA A 12 -8.21 -11.12 -1.95
N VAL A 13 -7.36 -10.10 -1.83
CA VAL A 13 -7.02 -9.51 -0.53
C VAL A 13 -8.26 -8.88 0.08
N THR A 14 -8.52 -9.20 1.35
CA THR A 14 -9.69 -8.74 2.09
C THR A 14 -9.35 -7.59 3.05
N SER A 15 -10.36 -6.86 3.53
CA SER A 15 -10.18 -5.88 4.61
C SER A 15 -9.59 -6.51 5.87
N ASP A 16 -9.95 -7.77 6.15
CA ASP A 16 -9.42 -8.53 7.28
C ASP A 16 -7.93 -8.87 7.11
N ASP A 17 -7.47 -9.15 5.90
CA ASP A 17 -6.03 -9.38 5.65
C ASP A 17 -5.21 -8.12 5.97
N TRP A 18 -5.70 -6.94 5.58
CA TRP A 18 -5.08 -5.65 5.92
C TRP A 18 -5.04 -5.42 7.42
N ARG A 19 -6.18 -5.61 8.11
CA ARG A 19 -6.26 -5.47 9.56
C ARG A 19 -5.26 -6.38 10.26
N LYS A 20 -5.23 -7.67 9.90
CA LYS A 20 -4.29 -8.65 10.48
C LYS A 20 -2.83 -8.23 10.32
N VAL A 21 -2.40 -7.84 9.12
CA VAL A 21 -0.98 -7.48 8.91
C VAL A 21 -0.59 -6.17 9.59
N ILE A 22 -1.52 -5.22 9.70
CA ILE A 22 -1.33 -3.97 10.46
C ILE A 22 -1.21 -4.28 11.95
N ASP A 23 -2.10 -5.10 12.50
CA ASP A 23 -2.08 -5.51 13.91
C ASP A 23 -0.75 -6.23 14.25
N LEU A 24 -0.29 -7.14 13.38
CA LEU A 24 1.01 -7.80 13.52
C LEU A 24 2.18 -6.81 13.49
N GLY A 25 2.17 -5.86 12.55
CA GLY A 25 3.21 -4.84 12.45
C GLY A 25 3.26 -3.93 13.67
N LEU A 26 2.10 -3.56 14.21
CA LEU A 26 1.98 -2.77 15.44
C LEU A 26 2.49 -3.56 16.65
N ALA A 27 2.12 -4.84 16.78
CA ALA A 27 2.62 -5.71 17.83
C ALA A 27 4.15 -5.81 17.80
N LEU A 28 4.75 -6.04 16.62
CA LEU A 28 6.20 -6.07 16.44
C LEU A 28 6.87 -4.73 16.77
N ALA A 29 6.25 -3.61 16.43
CA ALA A 29 6.75 -2.29 16.78
C ALA A 29 6.75 -2.04 18.30
N ASN A 30 5.84 -2.69 19.01
CA ASN A 30 5.74 -2.67 20.48
C ASN A 30 6.58 -3.74 21.18
N GLY A 31 7.44 -4.45 20.44
CA GLY A 31 8.38 -5.44 20.99
C GLY A 31 7.79 -6.83 21.22
N ALA A 32 6.60 -7.13 20.69
CA ALA A 32 6.06 -8.49 20.71
C ALA A 32 6.82 -9.40 19.73
N ASP A 33 6.78 -10.70 20.01
CA ASP A 33 7.20 -11.73 19.05
C ASP A 33 6.10 -12.04 18.04
N LEU A 34 6.49 -12.61 16.89
CA LEU A 34 5.51 -13.11 15.93
C LEU A 34 4.76 -14.33 16.51
N PRO A 35 3.42 -14.37 16.38
CA PRO A 35 2.66 -15.54 16.76
C PRO A 35 2.99 -16.73 15.85
N GLN A 36 2.91 -17.94 16.40
CA GLN A 36 2.99 -19.18 15.64
C GLN A 36 1.63 -19.42 14.95
N ASP A 37 1.45 -18.81 13.78
CA ASP A 37 0.23 -18.90 12.99
C ASP A 37 0.50 -19.66 11.66
N PRO A 38 -0.12 -20.83 11.43
CA PRO A 38 0.07 -21.58 10.20
C PRO A 38 -0.49 -20.89 8.95
N GLU A 39 -1.40 -19.91 9.08
CA GLU A 39 -1.96 -19.15 7.96
C GLU A 39 -1.10 -17.93 7.58
N MET A 40 -0.20 -17.50 8.47
CA MET A 40 0.61 -16.29 8.27
C MET A 40 1.47 -16.32 6.99
N PRO A 41 2.14 -17.42 6.60
CA PRO A 41 2.89 -17.46 5.35
C PRO A 41 2.04 -17.12 4.13
N GLU A 42 0.81 -17.64 4.08
CA GLU A 42 -0.08 -17.39 2.94
C GLU A 42 -0.68 -15.98 2.98
N LEU A 43 -0.97 -15.45 4.17
CA LEU A 43 -1.31 -14.04 4.35
C LEU A 43 -0.20 -13.13 3.79
N LEU A 44 1.05 -13.33 4.20
CA LEU A 44 2.17 -12.47 3.81
C LEU A 44 2.47 -12.54 2.30
N ARG A 45 2.31 -13.70 1.67
CA ARG A 45 2.39 -13.83 0.20
C ARG A 45 1.32 -13.04 -0.53
N ARG A 46 0.10 -12.98 0.00
CA ARG A 46 -0.99 -12.17 -0.58
C ARG A 46 -0.76 -10.67 -0.38
N MET A 47 -0.23 -10.28 0.78
CA MET A 47 -0.03 -8.88 1.16
C MET A 47 1.18 -8.23 0.51
N ALA A 48 2.27 -8.97 0.29
CA ALA A 48 3.51 -8.41 -0.26
C ALA A 48 3.31 -7.66 -1.61
N PRO A 49 2.61 -8.22 -2.61
CA PRO A 49 2.30 -7.49 -3.86
C PRO A 49 1.51 -6.21 -3.65
N GLN A 50 0.66 -6.15 -2.62
CA GLN A 50 -0.16 -4.98 -2.34
C GLN A 50 0.68 -3.77 -1.90
N VAL A 51 1.88 -4.02 -1.35
CA VAL A 51 2.81 -2.98 -0.91
C VAL A 51 4.04 -2.87 -1.80
N GLY A 52 3.96 -3.37 -3.04
CA GLY A 52 5.05 -3.25 -4.02
C GLY A 52 6.23 -4.17 -3.73
N MET A 53 6.00 -5.31 -3.11
CA MET A 53 6.97 -6.40 -2.97
C MET A 53 6.54 -7.58 -3.85
N THR A 54 7.50 -8.27 -4.44
CA THR A 54 7.24 -9.46 -5.25
C THR A 54 6.89 -10.66 -4.36
N ARG A 55 6.20 -11.64 -4.95
CA ARG A 55 5.94 -12.92 -4.26
C ARG A 55 7.24 -13.66 -3.93
N ALA A 56 8.26 -13.54 -4.78
CA ALA A 56 9.58 -14.14 -4.56
C ALA A 56 10.30 -13.55 -3.34
N GLU A 57 10.26 -12.23 -3.15
CA GLU A 57 10.78 -11.58 -1.94
C GLU A 57 10.06 -12.06 -0.67
N ALA A 58 8.72 -12.20 -0.75
CA ALA A 58 7.95 -12.76 0.35
C ALA A 58 8.35 -14.22 0.64
N ASP A 59 8.44 -15.07 -0.39
CA ASP A 59 8.82 -16.47 -0.25
C ASP A 59 10.23 -16.63 0.36
N ALA A 60 11.18 -15.78 -0.03
CA ALA A 60 12.52 -15.78 0.55
C ALA A 60 12.51 -15.42 2.05
N ALA A 61 11.76 -14.38 2.42
CA ALA A 61 11.65 -13.93 3.81
C ALA A 61 10.95 -14.95 4.73
N LEU A 62 10.06 -15.78 4.19
CA LEU A 62 9.34 -16.82 4.95
C LEU A 62 10.23 -17.99 5.39
N SER A 63 11.48 -18.07 4.92
CA SER A 63 12.40 -19.17 5.25
C SER A 63 12.96 -19.11 6.67
N ARG A 64 12.96 -17.93 7.32
CA ARG A 64 13.51 -17.72 8.67
C ARG A 64 12.60 -16.79 9.47
N ALA A 65 12.41 -17.10 10.76
CA ALA A 65 11.53 -16.30 11.63
C ALA A 65 11.91 -14.82 11.70
N ALA A 66 13.21 -14.49 11.74
CA ALA A 66 13.70 -13.11 11.76
C ALA A 66 13.36 -12.36 10.46
N ASP A 67 13.41 -13.05 9.32
CA ASP A 67 13.12 -12.47 8.01
C ASP A 67 11.60 -12.34 7.81
N THR A 68 10.80 -13.28 8.32
CA THR A 68 9.33 -13.15 8.40
C THR A 68 8.93 -11.92 9.21
N ALA A 69 9.56 -11.69 10.37
CA ALA A 69 9.30 -10.49 11.18
C ALA A 69 9.69 -9.22 10.43
N SER A 70 10.77 -9.26 9.66
CA SER A 70 11.21 -8.13 8.83
C SER A 70 10.24 -7.84 7.69
N LEU A 71 9.66 -8.88 7.06
CA LEU A 71 8.61 -8.74 6.05
C LEU A 71 7.35 -8.08 6.63
N VAL A 72 6.89 -8.51 7.81
CA VAL A 72 5.74 -7.90 8.49
C VAL A 72 6.00 -6.42 8.79
N ARG A 73 7.19 -6.10 9.32
CA ARG A 73 7.58 -4.70 9.59
C ARG A 73 7.59 -3.87 8.32
N GLU A 74 8.10 -4.41 7.21
CA GLU A 74 8.16 -3.69 5.94
C GLU A 74 6.78 -3.44 5.35
N ILE A 75 5.87 -4.42 5.38
CA ILE A 75 4.49 -4.25 4.94
C ILE A 75 3.80 -3.15 5.78
N HIS A 76 3.92 -3.21 7.10
CA HIS A 76 3.36 -2.21 8.00
C HIS A 76 3.97 -0.81 7.76
N ARG A 77 5.29 -0.73 7.62
CA ARG A 77 6.01 0.52 7.36
C ARG A 77 5.56 1.18 6.06
N ARG A 78 5.52 0.44 4.94
CA ARG A 78 5.07 0.96 3.64
C ARG A 78 3.63 1.45 3.67
N THR A 79 2.74 0.71 4.34
CA THR A 79 1.33 1.10 4.52
C THR A 79 1.21 2.41 5.30
N ARG A 80 1.90 2.51 6.45
CA ARG A 80 1.89 3.69 7.31
C ARG A 80 2.48 4.91 6.60
N GLU A 81 3.69 4.78 6.06
CA GLU A 81 4.37 5.88 5.37
C GLU A 81 3.60 6.35 4.14
N GLY A 82 3.05 5.43 3.36
CA GLY A 82 2.23 5.76 2.19
C GLY A 82 0.97 6.52 2.58
N THR A 83 0.26 6.08 3.63
CA THR A 83 -0.91 6.81 4.14
C THR A 83 -0.56 8.24 4.56
N TYR A 84 0.54 8.43 5.29
CA TYR A 84 0.99 9.78 5.67
C TYR A 84 1.38 10.62 4.45
N ARG A 85 2.07 10.03 3.48
CA ARG A 85 2.49 10.70 2.25
C ARG A 85 1.29 11.18 1.45
N LEU A 86 0.28 10.33 1.27
CA LEU A 86 -0.97 10.68 0.60
C LEU A 86 -1.67 11.86 1.27
N GLY A 87 -1.92 11.77 2.58
CA GLY A 87 -2.61 12.84 3.31
C GLY A 87 -1.87 14.18 3.22
N ARG A 88 -0.54 14.17 3.28
CA ARG A 88 0.29 15.36 3.11
C ARG A 88 0.24 15.93 1.69
N ALA A 89 0.33 15.07 0.68
CA ALA A 89 0.33 15.48 -0.72
C ALA A 89 -1.03 16.05 -1.15
N PHE A 90 -2.13 15.39 -0.77
CA PHE A 90 -3.49 15.84 -1.07
C PHE A 90 -3.79 17.19 -0.41
N GLY A 91 -3.56 17.31 0.91
CA GLY A 91 -3.80 18.58 1.60
C GLY A 91 -2.95 19.75 1.09
N ALA A 92 -1.69 19.49 0.71
CA ALA A 92 -0.84 20.50 0.09
C ALA A 92 -1.34 20.88 -1.30
N SER A 93 -1.75 19.90 -2.11
CA SER A 93 -2.30 20.12 -3.44
C SER A 93 -3.58 20.95 -3.40
N ASP A 94 -4.53 20.61 -2.52
CA ASP A 94 -5.76 21.37 -2.34
C ASP A 94 -5.49 22.83 -1.97
N SER A 95 -4.57 23.06 -1.03
CA SER A 95 -4.20 24.41 -0.57
C SER A 95 -3.60 25.23 -1.71
N LEU A 96 -2.72 24.62 -2.52
CA LEU A 96 -2.10 25.28 -3.67
C LEU A 96 -3.13 25.59 -4.76
N LYS A 97 -4.02 24.63 -5.08
CA LYS A 97 -5.12 24.83 -6.04
C LYS A 97 -6.04 25.98 -5.59
N ALA A 98 -6.43 26.02 -4.32
CA ALA A 98 -7.28 27.08 -3.76
C ALA A 98 -6.63 28.48 -3.83
N SER A 99 -5.29 28.54 -3.81
CA SER A 99 -4.54 29.79 -3.99
C SER A 99 -4.27 30.18 -5.45
N GLY A 100 -4.71 29.35 -6.40
CA GLY A 100 -4.46 29.52 -7.83
C GLY A 100 -3.13 28.93 -8.33
N ASP A 101 -2.28 28.38 -7.45
CA ASP A 101 -1.02 27.74 -7.83
C ASP A 101 -1.22 26.28 -8.26
N ARG A 102 -1.77 26.11 -9.46
CA ARG A 102 -2.02 24.78 -10.04
C ARG A 102 -0.73 24.05 -10.40
N ALA A 103 0.35 24.76 -10.71
CA ALA A 103 1.64 24.16 -11.01
C ALA A 103 2.26 23.55 -9.73
N GLY A 104 2.21 24.29 -8.62
CA GLY A 104 2.58 23.79 -7.31
C GLY A 104 1.77 22.58 -6.87
N ALA A 105 0.44 22.62 -7.08
CA ALA A 105 -0.46 21.51 -6.77
C ALA A 105 -0.04 20.20 -7.48
N ARG A 106 0.27 20.27 -8.79
CA ARG A 106 0.79 19.11 -9.53
C ARG A 106 2.13 18.64 -9.00
N LYS A 107 3.02 19.58 -8.69
CA LYS A 107 4.39 19.28 -8.26
C LYS A 107 4.38 18.44 -6.98
N VAL A 108 3.58 18.81 -5.97
CA VAL A 108 3.56 18.06 -4.70
C VAL A 108 3.03 16.64 -4.86
N LEU A 109 2.07 16.41 -5.76
CA LEU A 109 1.57 15.08 -6.09
C LEU A 109 2.59 14.25 -6.87
N GLY A 110 3.26 14.86 -7.86
CA GLY A 110 4.32 14.24 -8.63
C GLY A 110 5.51 13.83 -7.76
N ASP A 111 5.94 14.70 -6.85
CA ASP A 111 7.02 14.42 -5.89
C ASP A 111 6.65 13.24 -4.97
N ALA A 112 5.41 13.19 -4.48
CA ALA A 112 4.91 12.06 -3.70
C ALA A 112 4.87 10.76 -4.52
N MET A 113 4.43 10.83 -5.78
CA MET A 113 4.36 9.68 -6.67
C MET A 113 5.74 9.14 -7.05
N ALA A 114 6.77 9.99 -7.13
CA ALA A 114 8.13 9.56 -7.47
C ALA A 114 8.73 8.59 -6.44
N VAL A 115 8.35 8.73 -5.16
CA VAL A 115 8.88 7.90 -4.06
C VAL A 115 7.93 6.81 -3.58
N GLU A 116 6.68 6.82 -4.04
CA GLU A 116 5.67 5.84 -3.62
C GLU A 116 5.88 4.49 -4.31
N VAL A 117 5.93 3.42 -3.50
CA VAL A 117 6.15 2.04 -3.95
C VAL A 117 4.88 1.19 -3.90
N VAL A 118 3.87 1.61 -3.13
CA VAL A 118 2.60 0.91 -2.96
C VAL A 118 1.71 1.16 -4.17
N PRO A 119 1.37 0.14 -4.99
CA PRO A 119 0.64 0.33 -6.24
C PRO A 119 -0.71 1.04 -6.07
N LEU A 120 -1.47 0.70 -5.02
CA LEU A 120 -2.75 1.35 -4.72
C LEU A 120 -2.58 2.85 -4.47
N TYR A 121 -1.56 3.25 -3.72
CA TYR A 121 -1.32 4.66 -3.39
C TYR A 121 -0.79 5.45 -4.59
N ARG A 122 0.01 4.82 -5.45
CA ARG A 122 0.37 5.42 -6.75
C ARG A 122 -0.86 5.70 -7.61
N ALA A 123 -1.80 4.74 -7.68
CA ALA A 123 -3.04 4.92 -8.42
C ALA A 123 -3.91 6.05 -7.85
N GLN A 124 -3.97 6.19 -6.52
CA GLN A 124 -4.68 7.29 -5.87
C GLN A 124 -4.01 8.65 -6.15
N LEU A 125 -2.67 8.74 -6.09
CA LEU A 125 -1.93 9.94 -6.47
C LEU A 125 -2.20 10.34 -7.92
N GLN A 126 -2.21 9.37 -8.84
CA GLN A 126 -2.50 9.62 -10.25
C GLN A 126 -3.93 10.14 -10.43
N ALA A 127 -4.93 9.46 -9.87
CA ALA A 127 -6.33 9.89 -9.99
C ALA A 127 -6.55 11.31 -9.43
N TYR A 128 -5.86 11.64 -8.33
CA TYR A 128 -5.94 12.97 -7.74
C TYR A 128 -5.21 14.02 -8.59
N LEU A 129 -4.07 13.65 -9.21
CA LEU A 129 -3.37 14.51 -10.17
C LEU A 129 -4.23 14.80 -11.40
N ASP A 130 -4.94 13.79 -11.92
CA ASP A 130 -5.86 13.95 -13.05
C ASP A 130 -6.98 14.96 -12.70
N HIS A 131 -7.51 14.93 -11.47
CA HIS A 131 -8.48 15.92 -11.00
C HIS A 131 -7.89 17.34 -10.85
N VAL A 132 -6.59 17.44 -10.55
CA VAL A 132 -5.84 18.72 -10.60
C VAL A 132 -5.61 19.17 -12.05
N ASP A 133 -5.98 18.41 -13.07
CA ASP A 133 -5.93 18.83 -14.48
C ASP A 133 -7.30 19.17 -15.07
N GLU A 134 -8.39 18.73 -14.45
CA GLU A 134 -9.75 19.03 -14.86
C GLU A 134 -10.12 20.52 -14.67
N PRO A 135 -10.65 21.22 -15.68
CA PRO A 135 -11.10 22.58 -15.51
C PRO A 135 -12.12 22.66 -14.37
N ASP A 136 -12.03 23.68 -13.52
CA ASP A 136 -13.03 23.87 -12.47
C ASP A 136 -14.36 24.18 -13.17
N ASP A 137 -15.44 23.46 -12.82
CA ASP A 137 -16.79 23.74 -13.30
C ASP A 137 -17.21 25.14 -12.80
N THR A 138 -16.88 26.18 -13.56
CA THR A 138 -17.33 27.57 -13.36
C THR A 138 -18.55 27.90 -14.18
#